data_AF-A0A377M2H0-F1
#
_entry.id   AF-A0A377M2H0-F1
#
_cell.length_a   1.000
_cell.length_b   1.000
_cell.length_c   1.000
_cell.angle_alpha   90.00
_cell.angle_beta   90.00
_cell.angle_gamma   90.00
#
_symmetry.space_group_name_H-M   'P 1'
#
loop_
_entity.id
_entity.type
_entity.pdbx_description
1 polymer ?
#
loop_
_entity_poly.entity_id
_entity_poly.type
_entity_poly.pdbx_seq_one_letter_code
_entity_poly.pdbx_strand_id
1 'polypeptide(L)'
;MENLLIVNADDFGLSKGQNYGIVEACRRGVVTSTTALVNGEAIEHAAQLSREAPELGVGMHFVLTLGRPLSAMPCLTRDGQLGKWIWELAEQDALPLEEIARELDCQYNRFVDLFGREPTHIDSHHHVHMIPAIFPLVADFAQRKGVAMRVDRDVRGLPGFAVTTSEGSAAHFTVRRSTKRCS
;
A
#
# COMPACT_ATOMS: atom_id res chain seq x y z
N MET A 1 2.19 -7.18 -28.29
CA MET A 1 1.87 -6.59 -26.98
C MET A 1 3.15 -6.59 -26.15
N GLU A 2 3.50 -5.47 -25.55
CA GLU A 2 4.61 -5.41 -24.60
C GLU A 2 4.15 -6.01 -23.26
N ASN A 3 5.02 -6.82 -22.62
CA ASN A 3 4.74 -7.35 -21.29
C ASN A 3 5.09 -6.28 -20.25
N LEU A 4 4.12 -5.87 -19.44
CA LEU A 4 4.32 -4.95 -18.33
C LEU A 4 4.69 -5.72 -17.06
N LEU A 5 5.79 -5.35 -16.42
CA LEU A 5 6.20 -5.85 -15.11
C LEU A 5 6.41 -4.68 -14.15
N ILE A 6 5.70 -4.71 -13.03
CA ILE A 6 5.91 -3.79 -11.90
C ILE A 6 6.67 -4.55 -10.82
N VAL A 7 7.82 -4.05 -10.41
CA VAL A 7 8.59 -4.62 -9.29
C VAL A 7 8.38 -3.70 -8.10
N ASN A 8 7.51 -4.14 -7.18
CA ASN A 8 7.23 -3.42 -5.94
C ASN A 8 8.08 -3.97 -4.79
N ALA A 9 8.73 -3.09 -4.05
CA ALA A 9 9.33 -3.43 -2.77
C ALA A 9 8.40 -3.00 -1.63
N ASP A 10 7.97 -3.93 -0.79
CA ASP A 10 7.05 -3.64 0.31
C ASP A 10 7.80 -3.05 1.53
N ASP A 11 7.04 -2.56 2.52
CA ASP A 11 7.52 -2.09 3.83
C ASP A 11 8.38 -0.80 3.86
N PHE A 12 8.17 0.13 2.92
CA PHE A 12 8.81 1.45 3.00
C PHE A 12 8.30 2.23 4.21
N GLY A 13 9.19 2.74 5.05
CA GLY A 13 8.86 3.37 6.33
C GLY A 13 8.96 2.45 7.54
N LEU A 14 9.22 1.14 7.36
CA LEU A 14 9.41 0.22 8.49
C LEU A 14 10.63 0.59 9.34
N SER A 15 11.78 0.81 8.69
CA SER A 15 13.04 1.18 9.34
C SER A 15 13.91 1.98 8.38
N LYS A 16 14.89 2.74 8.91
CA LYS A 16 15.82 3.49 8.07
C LYS A 16 16.63 2.57 7.15
N GLY A 17 17.05 1.40 7.65
CA GLY A 17 17.77 0.39 6.86
C GLY A 17 16.95 -0.11 5.67
N GLN A 18 15.67 -0.44 5.90
CA GLN A 18 14.75 -0.87 4.84
C GLN A 18 14.58 0.24 3.79
N ASN A 19 14.39 1.49 4.23
CA ASN A 19 14.22 2.62 3.31
C ASN A 19 15.44 2.81 2.40
N TYR A 20 16.65 2.74 2.96
CA TYR A 20 17.87 2.84 2.17
C TYR A 20 17.99 1.68 1.17
N GLY A 21 17.68 0.46 1.60
CA GLY A 21 17.69 -0.72 0.73
C GLY A 21 16.74 -0.57 -0.46
N ILE A 22 15.52 -0.10 -0.22
CA ILE A 22 14.51 0.14 -1.27
C ILE A 22 14.97 1.20 -2.26
N VAL A 23 15.47 2.33 -1.77
CA VAL A 23 15.94 3.44 -2.63
C VAL A 23 17.17 3.01 -3.44
N GLU A 24 18.10 2.26 -2.84
CA GLU A 24 19.25 1.72 -3.55
C GLU A 24 18.84 0.71 -4.62
N ALA A 25 17.88 -0.19 -4.31
CA ALA A 25 17.32 -1.14 -5.26
C ALA A 25 16.56 -0.46 -6.41
N CYS A 26 16.01 0.74 -6.18
CA CYS A 26 15.43 1.56 -7.24
C CYS A 26 16.52 2.22 -8.11
N ARG A 27 17.52 2.85 -7.48
CA ARG A 27 18.59 3.57 -8.19
C ARG A 27 19.53 2.67 -8.97
N ARG A 28 19.77 1.44 -8.49
CA ARG A 28 20.77 0.52 -9.04
C ARG A 28 20.23 -0.85 -9.43
N GLY A 29 18.94 -1.10 -9.23
CA GLY A 29 18.31 -2.39 -9.47
C GLY A 29 17.10 -2.28 -10.38
N VAL A 30 16.14 -3.17 -10.13
CA VAL A 30 14.93 -3.32 -10.95
C VAL A 30 13.66 -2.81 -10.25
N VAL A 31 13.77 -2.34 -9.01
CA VAL A 31 12.61 -1.83 -8.25
C VAL A 31 12.12 -0.54 -8.89
N THR A 32 10.84 -0.52 -9.25
CA THR A 32 10.19 0.66 -9.86
C THR A 32 9.07 1.23 -8.99
N SER A 33 8.64 0.48 -7.98
CA SER A 33 7.55 0.83 -7.09
C SER A 33 7.85 0.40 -5.66
N THR A 34 7.22 1.05 -4.70
CA THR A 34 7.21 0.64 -3.30
C THR A 34 5.88 0.99 -2.65
N THR A 35 5.58 0.38 -1.51
CA THR A 35 4.41 0.74 -0.70
C THR A 35 4.80 1.08 0.73
N ALA A 36 4.21 2.17 1.24
CA ALA A 36 4.63 2.80 2.48
C ALA A 36 3.74 2.44 3.68
N LEU A 37 4.36 1.96 4.76
CA LEU A 37 3.75 1.73 6.07
C LEU A 37 3.61 3.07 6.80
N VAL A 38 2.47 3.74 6.67
CA VAL A 38 2.31 5.12 7.16
C VAL A 38 2.31 5.26 8.68
N ASN A 39 2.14 4.16 9.42
CA ASN A 39 2.30 4.08 10.87
C ASN A 39 3.69 3.57 11.30
N GLY A 40 4.60 3.33 10.34
CA GLY A 40 5.94 2.83 10.58
C GLY A 40 6.87 3.87 11.22
N GLU A 41 7.81 3.42 12.04
CA GLU A 41 8.72 4.28 12.83
C GLU A 41 9.62 5.17 11.95
N ALA A 42 9.93 4.73 10.73
CA ALA A 42 10.80 5.44 9.80
C ALA A 42 10.04 6.07 8.63
N ILE A 43 8.73 6.31 8.75
CA ILE A 43 7.92 6.81 7.64
C ILE A 43 8.33 8.23 7.22
N GLU A 44 8.66 9.12 8.15
CA GLU A 44 9.12 10.48 7.83
C GLU A 44 10.44 10.44 7.03
N HIS A 45 11.32 9.50 7.37
CA HIS A 45 12.56 9.26 6.64
C HIS A 45 12.30 8.70 5.23
N ALA A 46 11.31 7.81 5.07
CA ALA A 46 10.85 7.33 3.77
C ALA A 46 10.29 8.48 2.90
N ALA A 47 9.45 9.34 3.47
CA ALA A 47 8.92 10.51 2.78
C ALA A 47 10.03 11.45 2.32
N GLN A 48 11.06 11.68 3.15
CA GLN A 48 12.24 12.44 2.75
C GLN A 48 12.97 11.80 1.56
N LEU A 49 13.32 10.52 1.66
CA LEU A 49 14.05 9.84 0.60
C LEU A 49 13.27 9.76 -0.71
N SER A 50 11.93 9.66 -0.66
CA SER A 50 11.10 9.64 -1.86
C SER A 50 11.23 10.91 -2.70
N ARG A 51 11.51 12.06 -2.08
CA ARG A 51 11.77 13.32 -2.79
C ARG A 51 13.09 13.32 -3.54
N GLU A 52 14.05 12.51 -3.09
CA GLU A 52 15.36 12.34 -3.70
C GLU A 52 15.39 11.21 -4.75
N ALA A 53 14.28 10.50 -4.93
CA ALA A 53 14.10 9.42 -5.92
C ALA A 53 12.74 9.56 -6.62
N PRO A 54 12.52 10.63 -7.41
CA PRO A 54 11.23 10.91 -8.04
C PRO A 54 10.77 9.82 -9.03
N GLU A 55 11.69 8.98 -9.51
CA GLU A 55 11.41 7.81 -10.34
C GLU A 55 10.74 6.65 -9.59
N LEU A 56 10.82 6.63 -8.25
CA LEU A 56 10.19 5.60 -7.43
C LEU A 56 8.70 5.88 -7.26
N GLY A 57 7.85 5.01 -7.83
CA GLY A 57 6.42 5.00 -7.54
C GLY A 57 6.19 4.65 -6.07
N VAL A 58 5.35 5.41 -5.36
CA VAL A 58 5.03 5.16 -3.95
C VAL A 58 3.53 4.98 -3.77
N GLY A 59 3.12 3.77 -3.39
CA GLY A 59 1.77 3.44 -2.96
C GLY A 59 1.63 3.39 -1.45
N MET A 60 0.41 3.17 -0.96
CA MET A 60 0.12 3.00 0.45
C MET A 60 0.10 1.51 0.81
N HIS A 61 0.88 1.12 1.82
CA HIS A 61 0.86 -0.23 2.39
C HIS A 61 -0.06 -0.22 3.60
N PHE A 62 -1.35 -0.53 3.40
CA PHE A 62 -2.35 -0.50 4.48
C PHE A 62 -1.99 -1.47 5.60
N VAL A 63 -2.05 -1.03 6.86
CA VAL A 63 -1.54 -1.80 8.01
C VAL A 63 -2.63 -2.07 9.03
N LEU A 64 -2.86 -3.36 9.32
CA LEU A 64 -3.77 -3.80 10.40
C LEU A 64 -3.12 -4.82 11.36
N THR A 65 -1.81 -5.07 11.22
CA THR A 65 -1.12 -6.16 11.94
C THR A 65 0.21 -5.78 12.58
N LEU A 66 0.57 -4.50 12.54
CA LEU A 66 1.87 -4.03 13.02
C LEU A 66 1.76 -2.60 13.55
N GLY A 67 2.40 -2.34 14.69
CA GLY A 67 2.51 -1.01 15.28
C GLY A 67 1.20 -0.48 15.86
N ARG A 68 1.19 0.79 16.21
CA ARG A 68 -0.02 1.48 16.71
C ARG A 68 -0.86 1.96 15.52
N PRO A 69 -2.20 1.88 15.59
CA PRO A 69 -3.06 2.50 14.58
C PRO A 69 -3.00 4.03 14.69
N LEU A 70 -3.41 4.72 13.62
CA LEU A 70 -3.54 6.18 13.61
C LEU A 70 -4.88 6.66 14.20
N SER A 71 -5.78 5.72 14.48
CA SER A 71 -7.12 5.96 14.94
C SER A 71 -7.49 5.00 16.09
N ALA A 72 -8.53 5.28 16.88
CA ALA A 72 -8.88 4.45 18.02
C ALA A 72 -9.45 3.09 17.55
N MET A 73 -8.78 1.97 17.82
CA MET A 73 -9.25 0.64 17.38
C MET A 73 -9.38 -0.34 18.56
N PRO A 74 -10.27 -0.10 19.53
CA PRO A 74 -10.38 -0.91 20.74
C PRO A 74 -10.77 -2.37 20.47
N CYS A 75 -11.49 -2.66 19.38
CA CYS A 75 -11.88 -4.04 19.04
C CYS A 75 -10.78 -4.82 18.30
N LEU A 76 -9.84 -4.12 17.65
CA LEU A 76 -8.73 -4.77 16.92
C LEU A 76 -7.39 -4.70 17.64
N THR A 77 -7.16 -3.76 18.56
CA THR A 77 -5.86 -3.62 19.24
C THR A 77 -5.78 -4.40 20.55
N ARG A 78 -4.58 -4.87 20.88
CA ARG A 78 -4.21 -5.39 22.20
C ARG A 78 -3.11 -4.50 22.74
N ASP A 79 -3.31 -3.89 23.91
CA ASP A 79 -2.41 -2.88 24.48
C ASP A 79 -2.09 -1.72 23.52
N GLY A 80 -3.08 -1.32 22.71
CA GLY A 80 -2.96 -0.27 21.69
C GLY A 80 -2.10 -0.62 20.48
N GLN A 81 -1.67 -1.89 20.35
CA GLN A 81 -0.92 -2.39 19.20
C GLN A 81 -1.83 -3.20 18.29
N LEU A 82 -1.56 -3.15 16.99
CA LEU A 82 -2.09 -4.06 15.97
C LEU A 82 -1.26 -5.35 15.94
N GLY A 83 -1.87 -6.44 15.48
CA GLY A 83 -1.19 -7.74 15.46
C GLY A 83 -1.87 -8.78 14.59
N LYS A 84 -1.25 -9.96 14.48
CA LYS A 84 -1.71 -11.05 13.62
C LYS A 84 -3.00 -11.73 14.08
N TRP A 85 -3.56 -11.39 15.22
CA TRP A 85 -4.87 -11.90 15.67
C TRP A 85 -6.05 -11.41 14.82
N ILE A 86 -5.84 -10.50 13.87
CA ILE A 86 -6.86 -10.17 12.86
C ILE A 86 -7.33 -11.42 12.09
N TRP A 87 -6.45 -12.41 11.87
CA TRP A 87 -6.81 -13.64 11.17
C TRP A 87 -7.79 -14.48 11.98
N GLU A 88 -7.58 -14.58 13.30
CA GLU A 88 -8.50 -15.24 14.22
C GLU A 88 -9.88 -14.54 14.22
N LEU A 89 -9.90 -13.20 14.26
CA LEU A 89 -11.14 -12.43 14.17
C LEU A 89 -11.84 -12.61 12.82
N ALA A 90 -11.09 -12.73 11.73
CA ALA A 90 -11.63 -12.98 10.39
C ALA A 90 -12.28 -14.36 10.29
N GLU A 91 -11.64 -15.39 10.85
CA GLU A 91 -12.20 -16.75 10.91
C GLU A 91 -13.48 -16.82 11.76
N GLN A 92 -13.61 -15.94 12.75
CA GLN A 92 -14.76 -15.84 13.64
C GLN A 92 -15.86 -14.89 13.14
N ASP A 93 -15.70 -14.29 11.96
CA ASP A 93 -16.60 -13.24 11.42
C ASP A 93 -16.81 -12.07 12.41
N ALA A 94 -15.76 -11.72 13.14
CA ALA A 94 -15.79 -10.77 14.25
C ALA A 94 -14.95 -9.50 13.98
N LEU A 95 -14.65 -9.22 12.71
CA LEU A 95 -13.84 -8.06 12.34
C LEU A 95 -14.59 -6.74 12.57
N PRO A 96 -13.97 -5.75 13.26
CA PRO A 96 -14.59 -4.45 13.48
C PRO A 96 -14.48 -3.58 12.21
N LEU A 97 -15.33 -3.84 11.21
CA LEU A 97 -15.26 -3.23 9.88
C LEU A 97 -15.34 -1.69 9.91
N GLU A 98 -16.11 -1.11 10.82
CA GLU A 98 -16.20 0.35 10.98
C GLU A 98 -14.88 0.96 11.49
N GLU A 99 -14.19 0.27 12.42
CA GLU A 99 -12.86 0.71 12.87
C GLU A 99 -11.84 0.62 11.74
N ILE A 100 -11.88 -0.47 10.98
CA ILE A 100 -11.01 -0.70 9.82
C ILE A 100 -11.22 0.37 8.74
N ALA A 101 -12.48 0.74 8.45
CA ALA A 101 -12.80 1.78 7.47
C ALA A 101 -12.23 3.13 7.88
N ARG A 102 -12.43 3.52 9.14
CA ARG A 102 -11.90 4.78 9.68
C ARG A 102 -10.38 4.79 9.72
N GLU A 103 -9.75 3.67 10.07
CA GLU A 103 -8.29 3.54 10.04
C GLU A 103 -7.75 3.67 8.61
N LEU A 104 -8.43 3.10 7.62
CA LEU A 104 -8.06 3.24 6.21
C LEU A 104 -8.08 4.71 5.76
N ASP A 105 -9.11 5.47 6.13
CA ASP A 105 -9.16 6.92 5.90
C ASP A 105 -8.01 7.66 6.60
N CYS A 106 -7.73 7.33 7.87
CA CYS A 106 -6.64 7.94 8.63
C CYS A 106 -5.26 7.66 8.00
N GLN A 107 -5.01 6.41 7.59
CA GLN A 107 -3.76 6.03 6.93
C GLN A 107 -3.61 6.70 5.57
N TYR A 108 -4.68 6.79 4.77
CA TYR A 108 -4.66 7.49 3.49
C TYR A 108 -4.37 8.98 3.67
N ASN A 109 -5.05 9.65 4.60
CA ASN A 109 -4.81 11.08 4.85
C ASN A 109 -3.38 11.32 5.34
N ARG A 110 -2.88 10.46 6.24
CA ARG A 110 -1.49 10.54 6.71
C ARG A 110 -0.49 10.33 5.57
N PHE A 111 -0.78 9.44 4.62
CA PHE A 111 0.02 9.28 3.40
C PHE A 111 0.10 10.61 2.63
N VAL A 112 -1.06 11.21 2.32
CA VAL A 112 -1.12 12.47 1.56
C VAL A 112 -0.35 13.57 2.26
N ASP A 113 -0.48 13.71 3.58
CA ASP A 113 0.24 14.71 4.37
C ASP A 113 1.77 14.52 4.33
N LEU A 114 2.23 13.27 4.37
CA LEU A 114 3.66 12.93 4.38
C LEU A 114 4.32 13.13 3.02
N PHE A 115 3.65 12.68 1.96
CA PHE A 115 4.21 12.61 0.61
C PHE A 115 3.82 13.81 -0.27
N GLY A 116 2.82 14.60 0.14
CA GLY A 116 2.30 15.75 -0.60
C GLY A 116 1.55 15.36 -1.88
N ARG A 117 1.18 14.08 -2.02
CA ARG A 117 0.48 13.51 -3.18
C ARG A 117 -0.29 12.25 -2.76
N GLU A 118 -1.27 11.87 -3.57
CA GLU A 118 -2.00 10.61 -3.41
C GLU A 118 -1.10 9.40 -3.72
N PRO A 119 -1.37 8.22 -3.10
CA PRO A 119 -0.62 7.01 -3.38
C PRO A 119 -0.88 6.54 -4.82
N THR A 120 0.14 5.97 -5.48
CA THR A 120 -0.02 5.44 -6.84
C THR A 120 -0.89 4.18 -6.91
N HIS A 121 -0.92 3.44 -5.81
CA HIS A 121 -1.73 2.24 -5.63
C HIS A 121 -1.85 1.90 -4.13
N ILE A 122 -2.75 0.98 -3.80
CA ILE A 122 -2.95 0.43 -2.45
C ILE A 122 -2.67 -1.07 -2.49
N ASP A 123 -1.92 -1.54 -1.51
CA ASP A 123 -1.88 -2.92 -1.07
C ASP A 123 -1.91 -2.95 0.46
N SER A 124 -1.57 -4.06 1.11
CA SER A 124 -1.55 -4.10 2.57
C SER A 124 -0.46 -5.02 3.11
N HIS A 125 0.04 -4.67 4.29
CA HIS A 125 0.96 -5.51 5.03
C HIS A 125 0.30 -6.86 5.36
N HIS A 126 1.03 -7.94 5.14
CA HIS A 126 0.54 -9.32 5.23
C HIS A 126 -0.72 -9.63 4.39
N HIS A 127 -1.01 -8.88 3.32
CA HIS A 127 -2.17 -9.11 2.44
C HIS A 127 -3.55 -9.07 3.12
N VAL A 128 -3.70 -8.44 4.29
CA VAL A 128 -5.01 -8.30 4.98
C VAL A 128 -6.13 -7.67 4.14
N HIS A 129 -5.84 -6.83 3.14
CA HIS A 129 -6.84 -6.31 2.21
C HIS A 129 -7.51 -7.39 1.35
N MET A 130 -6.93 -8.60 1.29
CA MET A 130 -7.49 -9.75 0.58
C MET A 130 -8.40 -10.62 1.48
N ILE A 131 -8.51 -10.31 2.78
CA ILE A 131 -9.48 -10.96 3.65
C ILE A 131 -10.89 -10.69 3.10
N PRO A 132 -11.76 -11.71 2.88
CA PRO A 132 -13.04 -11.53 2.20
C PRO A 132 -13.94 -10.42 2.78
N ALA A 133 -13.94 -10.23 4.10
CA ALA A 133 -14.72 -9.16 4.75
C ALA A 133 -14.09 -7.76 4.59
N ILE A 134 -12.77 -7.67 4.37
CA ILE A 134 -12.03 -6.40 4.24
C ILE A 134 -11.91 -5.99 2.75
N PHE A 135 -11.84 -6.95 1.84
CA PHE A 135 -11.65 -6.68 0.41
C PHE A 135 -12.67 -5.69 -0.18
N PRO A 136 -14.00 -5.84 0.02
CA PRO A 136 -14.99 -4.91 -0.52
C PRO A 136 -14.79 -3.48 -0.01
N LEU A 137 -14.37 -3.33 1.24
CA LEU A 137 -14.12 -2.05 1.88
C LEU A 137 -12.94 -1.33 1.22
N VAL A 138 -11.81 -2.03 1.03
CA VAL A 138 -10.62 -1.44 0.40
C VAL A 138 -10.84 -1.21 -1.10
N ALA A 139 -11.56 -2.12 -1.78
CA ALA A 139 -11.91 -2.00 -3.19
C ALA A 139 -12.79 -0.77 -3.46
N ASP A 140 -13.87 -0.60 -2.70
CA ASP A 140 -14.74 0.58 -2.80
C ASP A 140 -13.97 1.87 -2.49
N PHE A 141 -13.14 1.85 -1.43
CA PHE A 141 -12.29 2.98 -1.09
C PHE A 141 -11.35 3.37 -2.23
N ALA A 142 -10.63 2.40 -2.80
CA ALA A 142 -9.71 2.61 -3.91
C ALA A 142 -10.45 3.16 -5.14
N GLN A 143 -11.62 2.62 -5.46
CA GLN A 143 -12.48 3.12 -6.54
C GLN A 143 -12.91 4.56 -6.32
N ARG A 144 -13.40 4.91 -5.12
CA ARG A 144 -13.81 6.28 -4.77
C ARG A 144 -12.66 7.28 -4.83
N LYS A 145 -11.45 6.86 -4.48
CA LYS A 145 -10.24 7.69 -4.57
C LYS A 145 -9.60 7.70 -5.96
N GLY A 146 -10.05 6.84 -6.89
CA GLY A 146 -9.41 6.69 -8.20
C GLY A 146 -8.00 6.10 -8.13
N VAL A 147 -7.71 5.30 -7.10
CA VAL A 147 -6.39 4.70 -6.85
C VAL A 147 -6.42 3.22 -7.23
N ALA A 148 -5.36 2.72 -7.86
CA ALA A 148 -5.24 1.30 -8.20
C ALA A 148 -5.08 0.44 -6.94
N MET A 149 -5.52 -0.82 -6.98
CA MET A 149 -5.31 -1.76 -5.87
C MET A 149 -4.57 -3.01 -6.37
N ARG A 150 -3.64 -3.53 -5.55
CA ARG A 150 -3.01 -4.83 -5.80
C ARG A 150 -4.06 -5.91 -5.58
N VAL A 151 -4.12 -6.88 -6.49
CA VAL A 151 -5.09 -7.96 -6.44
C VAL A 151 -4.39 -9.24 -6.86
N ASP A 152 -4.61 -10.31 -6.10
CA ASP A 152 -4.07 -11.63 -6.43
C ASP A 152 -4.80 -12.27 -7.60
N ARG A 153 -4.11 -13.21 -8.27
CA ARG A 153 -4.57 -13.83 -9.53
C ARG A 153 -5.91 -14.55 -9.42
N ASP A 154 -6.30 -14.96 -8.22
CA ASP A 154 -7.51 -15.75 -7.94
C ASP A 154 -8.79 -14.91 -7.78
N VAL A 155 -8.69 -13.57 -7.89
CA VAL A 155 -9.86 -12.67 -7.76
C VAL A 155 -10.70 -12.56 -9.03
N ARG A 156 -10.39 -13.34 -10.08
CA ARG A 156 -11.20 -13.43 -11.31
C ARG A 156 -12.64 -13.96 -11.09
N GLY A 157 -13.08 -14.15 -9.84
CA GLY A 157 -14.42 -14.61 -9.46
C GLY A 157 -15.15 -13.76 -8.41
N LEU A 158 -14.63 -12.60 -7.95
CA LEU A 158 -15.38 -11.74 -7.03
C LEU A 158 -16.30 -10.77 -7.81
N PRO A 159 -17.63 -10.88 -7.68
CA PRO A 159 -18.57 -10.07 -8.46
C PRO A 159 -18.61 -8.62 -7.95
N GLY A 160 -18.70 -7.66 -8.89
CA GLY A 160 -19.27 -6.33 -8.63
C GLY A 160 -18.31 -5.16 -8.41
N PHE A 161 -17.01 -5.38 -8.27
CA PHE A 161 -16.05 -4.28 -8.02
C PHE A 161 -15.15 -4.00 -9.22
N ALA A 162 -15.27 -2.79 -9.77
CA ALA A 162 -14.41 -2.30 -10.84
C ALA A 162 -13.12 -1.71 -10.25
N VAL A 163 -12.20 -2.58 -9.86
CA VAL A 163 -10.89 -2.18 -9.33
C VAL A 163 -9.90 -2.00 -10.48
N THR A 164 -9.22 -0.86 -10.54
CA THR A 164 -8.10 -0.66 -11.47
C THR A 164 -6.89 -1.44 -10.96
N THR A 165 -6.51 -2.51 -11.66
CA THR A 165 -5.30 -3.30 -11.41
C THR A 165 -4.23 -2.93 -12.44
N SER A 166 -3.05 -3.57 -12.40
CA SER A 166 -1.97 -3.33 -13.37
C SER A 166 -2.39 -3.42 -14.84
N GLU A 167 -3.43 -4.20 -15.17
CA GLU A 167 -4.02 -4.24 -16.52
C GLU A 167 -4.73 -2.91 -16.90
N GLY A 168 -5.27 -2.17 -15.92
CA GLY A 168 -5.89 -0.85 -16.09
C GLY A 168 -5.00 0.35 -15.73
N SER A 169 -3.94 0.18 -14.93
CA SER A 169 -3.04 1.24 -14.45
C SER A 169 -1.89 1.58 -15.40
N ALA A 170 -1.73 0.82 -16.49
CA ALA A 170 -0.59 0.96 -17.41
C ALA A 170 -0.39 2.42 -17.90
N ALA A 171 -1.47 3.19 -18.05
CA ALA A 171 -1.41 4.59 -18.48
C ALA A 171 -0.69 5.52 -17.48
N HIS A 172 -0.79 5.28 -16.17
CA HIS A 172 -0.18 6.13 -15.13
C HIS A 172 1.25 5.75 -14.77
N PHE A 173 1.62 4.47 -14.91
CA PHE A 173 3.00 4.00 -14.69
C PHE A 173 3.96 4.38 -15.83
N THR A 174 3.45 4.81 -16.99
CA THR A 174 4.27 5.07 -18.20
C THR A 174 4.93 6.46 -18.22
N VAL A 175 4.96 7.20 -17.11
CA VAL A 175 5.63 8.50 -17.05
C VAL A 175 7.15 8.35 -16.99
N ARG A 176 7.78 8.62 -18.15
CA ARG A 176 9.19 9.03 -18.38
C ARG A 176 10.30 7.98 -18.17
N ARG A 177 10.33 6.94 -19.01
CA ARG A 177 11.63 6.46 -19.51
C ARG A 177 12.15 7.42 -20.57
N SER A 178 12.86 8.46 -20.15
CA SER A 178 13.82 9.13 -21.03
C SER A 178 14.85 8.07 -21.42
N THR A 179 14.85 7.69 -22.69
CA THR A 179 15.85 6.79 -23.28
C THR A 179 17.25 7.35 -23.04
N LYS A 180 17.94 6.89 -21.99
CA LYS A 180 19.40 6.95 -21.95
C LYS A 180 19.89 5.93 -22.99
N ARG A 181 20.10 6.40 -24.22
CA ARG A 181 20.95 5.67 -25.17
C ARG A 181 22.35 5.69 -24.58
N CYS A 182 22.90 4.51 -24.33
CA CYS A 182 24.34 4.38 -24.17
C CYS A 182 24.99 4.82 -25.49
N SER A 183 25.79 5.88 -25.41
CA SER A 183 26.83 6.22 -26.39
C SER A 183 28.12 5.51 -26.01
#